data_AF-A0A4Y7T9M5-F1
#
_entry.id   AF-A0A4Y7T9M5-F1
#
_cell.length_a   1.000
_cell.length_b   1.000
_cell.length_c   1.000
_cell.angle_alpha   90.00
_cell.angle_beta   90.00
_cell.angle_gamma   90.00
#
_symmetry.space_group_name_H-M   'P 1'
#
loop_
_entity.id
_entity.type
_entity.pdbx_description
1 polymer ?
#
loop_
_entity_poly.entity_id
_entity_poly.type
_entity_poly.pdbx_seq_one_letter_code
_entity_poly.pdbx_strand_id
1 'polypeptide(L)'
;MSTPITREYFISPDHVLTALRGPNWPHAPAMMSIVTDDGQLTDVPVPAEWVQRGTLPEGFAVDFLFDPEELVLKVKNSGKNYMESWVLTECPWREIPPQAIQQMTGIVNDVGNLKIVPQWLYDRKRELTSVSVAQNTTPETIIAQRRAQADAGADVGYQAASGSGERKEKKKGFFKGLFSGKKKDIVRVGGIAEHKQSFESGARPD
;
A
#
# COMPACT_ATOMS: atom_id res chain seq x y z
N MET A 1 -18.98 -19.40 28.59
CA MET A 1 -18.23 -19.79 27.38
C MET A 1 -17.01 -18.87 27.27
N SER A 2 -15.86 -19.35 26.77
CA SER A 2 -14.68 -18.51 26.55
C SER A 2 -14.68 -17.94 25.14
N THR A 3 -14.52 -16.64 24.99
CA THR A 3 -14.58 -15.97 23.68
C THR A 3 -13.18 -15.87 23.07
N PRO A 4 -12.91 -16.52 21.93
CA PRO A 4 -11.61 -16.40 21.24
C PRO A 4 -11.36 -14.95 20.83
N ILE A 5 -10.09 -14.53 20.90
CA ILE A 5 -9.70 -13.22 20.37
C ILE A 5 -9.70 -13.23 18.83
N THR A 6 -10.43 -12.29 18.24
CA THR A 6 -10.51 -12.06 16.79
C THR A 6 -10.20 -10.60 16.46
N ARG A 7 -10.01 -10.31 15.17
CA ARG A 7 -9.69 -8.98 14.66
C ARG A 7 -10.81 -7.98 14.95
N GLU A 8 -12.04 -8.41 14.75
CA GLU A 8 -13.27 -7.62 14.85
C GLU A 8 -13.46 -7.05 16.25
N TYR A 9 -12.89 -7.71 17.27
CA TYR A 9 -12.94 -7.24 18.64
C TYR A 9 -12.26 -5.87 18.84
N PHE A 10 -11.22 -5.58 18.07
CA PHE A 10 -10.46 -4.34 18.19
C PHE A 10 -11.01 -3.22 17.31
N ILE A 11 -12.02 -3.47 16.48
CA ILE A 11 -12.55 -2.49 15.53
C ILE A 11 -13.77 -1.83 16.16
N SER A 12 -13.71 -0.51 16.34
CA SER A 12 -14.84 0.28 16.82
C SER A 12 -15.97 0.26 15.78
N PRO A 13 -17.26 0.19 16.19
CA PRO A 13 -18.37 0.36 15.26
C PRO A 13 -18.33 1.72 14.53
N ASP A 14 -17.71 2.73 15.15
CA ASP A 14 -17.64 4.10 14.62
C ASP A 14 -16.36 4.38 13.80
N HIS A 15 -15.49 3.39 13.56
CA HIS A 15 -14.22 3.58 12.85
C HIS A 15 -14.38 4.28 11.49
N VAL A 16 -15.47 4.00 10.76
CA VAL A 16 -15.79 4.68 9.50
C VAL A 16 -16.00 6.18 9.71
N LEU A 17 -16.82 6.55 10.69
CA LEU A 17 -17.13 7.94 10.98
C LEU A 17 -15.89 8.69 11.49
N THR A 18 -15.06 8.02 12.31
CA THR A 18 -13.78 8.55 12.77
C THR A 18 -12.84 8.83 11.58
N ALA A 19 -12.71 7.88 10.66
CA ALA A 19 -11.89 8.04 9.46
C ALA A 19 -12.40 9.16 8.53
N LEU A 20 -13.71 9.30 8.37
CA LEU A 20 -14.34 10.36 7.57
C LEU A 20 -14.09 11.75 8.15
N ARG A 21 -14.12 11.89 9.49
CA ARG A 21 -13.96 13.16 10.18
C ARG A 21 -12.50 13.60 10.28
N GLY A 22 -11.59 12.66 10.52
CA GLY A 22 -10.18 12.97 10.71
C GLY A 22 -9.90 13.72 12.03
N PRO A 23 -8.61 13.99 12.34
CA PRO A 23 -8.19 14.48 13.66
C PRO A 23 -8.66 15.90 13.99
N ASN A 24 -8.91 16.71 12.96
CA ASN A 24 -9.14 18.15 13.09
C ASN A 24 -10.58 18.54 12.72
N TRP A 25 -11.53 17.61 12.76
CA TRP A 25 -12.94 17.90 12.47
C TRP A 25 -13.52 18.93 13.46
N PRO A 26 -14.32 19.92 13.01
CA PRO A 26 -14.74 20.21 11.63
C PRO A 26 -13.83 21.20 10.88
N HIS A 27 -12.65 21.52 11.43
CA HIS A 27 -11.78 22.59 10.95
C HIS A 27 -10.91 22.20 9.74
N ALA A 28 -10.64 20.91 9.55
CA ALA A 28 -9.99 20.40 8.34
C ALA A 28 -10.58 19.06 7.91
N PRO A 29 -10.70 18.80 6.60
CA PRO A 29 -11.17 17.51 6.10
C PRO A 29 -10.15 16.40 6.38
N ALA A 30 -10.63 15.18 6.57
CA ALA A 30 -9.78 13.99 6.52
C ALA A 30 -9.17 13.82 5.12
N MET A 31 -8.07 13.09 5.03
CA MET A 31 -7.42 12.74 3.77
C MET A 31 -7.67 11.27 3.43
N MET A 32 -7.95 10.98 2.17
CA MET A 32 -8.10 9.64 1.61
C MET A 32 -7.07 9.40 0.52
N SER A 33 -6.61 8.17 0.36
CA SER A 33 -5.76 7.80 -0.77
C SER A 33 -6.61 7.40 -1.98
N ILE A 34 -6.20 7.85 -3.16
CA ILE A 34 -6.70 7.41 -4.45
C ILE A 34 -5.55 6.93 -5.32
N VAL A 35 -5.84 6.10 -6.31
CA VAL A 35 -4.88 5.77 -7.36
C VAL A 35 -5.24 6.57 -8.61
N THR A 36 -4.28 7.38 -9.06
CA THR A 36 -4.40 8.24 -10.24
C THR A 36 -4.24 7.41 -11.53
N ASP A 37 -4.58 7.99 -12.68
CA ASP A 37 -4.55 7.30 -13.98
C ASP A 37 -3.14 6.80 -14.38
N ASP A 38 -2.10 7.43 -13.86
CA ASP A 38 -0.70 7.02 -14.02
C ASP A 38 -0.26 5.93 -13.02
N GLY A 39 -1.19 5.44 -12.20
CA GLY A 39 -0.98 4.38 -11.21
C GLY A 39 -0.33 4.85 -9.90
N GLN A 40 -0.19 6.16 -9.68
CA GLN A 40 0.38 6.69 -8.43
C GLN A 40 -0.66 6.76 -7.32
N LEU A 41 -0.21 6.58 -6.08
CA LEU A 41 -1.06 6.80 -4.91
C LEU A 41 -0.97 8.27 -4.49
N THR A 42 -2.11 8.96 -4.47
CA THR A 42 -2.20 10.37 -4.07
C THR A 42 -3.21 10.54 -2.95
N ASP A 43 -2.91 11.40 -1.98
CA ASP A 43 -3.83 11.76 -0.91
C ASP A 43 -4.65 13.00 -1.30
N VAL A 44 -5.98 12.88 -1.22
CA VAL A 44 -6.95 13.92 -1.53
C VAL A 44 -7.91 14.11 -0.35
N PRO A 45 -8.49 15.31 -0.16
CA PRO A 45 -9.46 15.52 0.91
C PRO A 45 -10.72 14.67 0.69
N VAL A 46 -11.24 14.11 1.78
CA VAL A 46 -12.52 13.38 1.79
C VAL A 46 -13.65 14.35 1.42
N PRO A 47 -14.53 14.01 0.46
CA PRO A 47 -15.68 14.83 0.12
C PRO A 47 -16.60 15.07 1.32
N ALA A 48 -17.04 16.32 1.51
CA ALA A 48 -17.91 16.69 2.62
C ALA A 48 -19.24 15.89 2.63
N GLU A 49 -19.73 15.51 1.46
CA GLU A 49 -20.93 14.69 1.30
C GLU A 49 -20.80 13.29 1.93
N TRP A 50 -19.59 12.70 1.95
CA TRP A 50 -19.36 11.40 2.59
C TRP A 50 -19.43 11.54 4.10
N VAL A 51 -18.87 12.63 4.64
CA VAL A 51 -18.91 12.92 6.08
C VAL A 51 -20.34 13.18 6.55
N GLN A 52 -21.13 13.90 5.76
CA GLN A 52 -22.56 14.15 6.04
C GLN A 52 -23.38 12.86 6.03
N ARG A 53 -23.11 11.96 5.06
CA ARG A 53 -23.77 10.66 4.96
C ARG A 53 -23.35 9.70 6.07
N GLY A 54 -22.13 9.84 6.58
CA GLY A 54 -21.57 8.98 7.62
C GLY A 54 -21.21 7.56 7.15
N THR A 55 -21.27 7.31 5.84
CA THR A 55 -20.96 6.01 5.24
C THR A 55 -20.04 6.16 4.04
N LEU A 56 -19.17 5.16 3.84
CA LEU A 56 -18.29 5.11 2.68
C LEU A 56 -19.06 4.71 1.42
N PRO A 57 -18.75 5.32 0.25
CA PRO A 57 -19.26 4.83 -1.02
C PRO A 57 -18.66 3.47 -1.37
N GLU A 58 -19.31 2.79 -2.31
CA GLU A 58 -18.79 1.55 -2.89
C GLU A 58 -17.41 1.77 -3.52
N GLY A 59 -16.53 0.77 -3.39
CA GLY A 59 -15.17 0.82 -3.90
C GLY A 59 -14.16 1.47 -2.96
N PHE A 60 -14.55 1.88 -1.75
CA PHE A 60 -13.66 2.39 -0.71
C PHE A 60 -13.81 1.60 0.60
N ALA A 61 -12.71 1.53 1.34
CA ALA A 61 -12.62 0.90 2.65
C ALA A 61 -11.84 1.78 3.64
N VAL A 62 -12.02 1.50 4.93
CA VAL A 62 -11.10 2.00 5.97
C VAL A 62 -9.99 0.98 6.17
N ASP A 63 -8.77 1.38 5.84
CA ASP A 63 -7.56 0.66 6.20
C ASP A 63 -7.06 1.10 7.58
N PHE A 64 -6.42 0.16 8.27
CA PHE A 64 -5.76 0.36 9.56
C PHE A 64 -4.26 0.31 9.31
N LEU A 65 -3.53 1.41 9.52
CA LEU A 65 -2.08 1.44 9.33
C LEU A 65 -1.39 0.39 10.21
N PHE A 66 -1.80 0.32 11.48
CA PHE A 66 -1.57 -0.77 12.39
C PHE A 66 -2.74 -1.76 12.34
N ASP A 67 -2.54 -2.87 11.65
CA ASP A 67 -3.60 -3.84 11.36
C ASP A 67 -3.98 -4.66 12.62
N PRO A 68 -5.27 -4.71 13.02
CA PRO A 68 -5.70 -5.48 14.19
C PRO A 68 -5.48 -7.00 14.08
N GLU A 69 -5.28 -7.57 12.89
CA GLU A 69 -4.91 -8.97 12.70
C GLU A 69 -3.47 -9.26 13.18
N GLU A 70 -2.54 -8.33 12.97
CA GLU A 70 -1.19 -8.43 13.54
C GLU A 70 -1.21 -8.34 15.06
N LEU A 71 -2.09 -7.49 15.60
CA LEU A 71 -2.28 -7.37 17.04
C LEU A 71 -2.77 -8.70 17.63
N VAL A 72 -3.79 -9.32 17.02
CA VAL A 72 -4.29 -10.64 17.42
C VAL A 72 -3.16 -11.68 17.44
N LEU A 73 -2.31 -11.70 16.42
CA LEU A 73 -1.16 -12.62 16.38
C LEU A 73 -0.18 -12.35 17.53
N LYS A 74 0.21 -11.09 17.75
CA LYS A 74 1.14 -10.71 18.85
C LYS A 74 0.58 -11.10 20.21
N VAL A 75 -0.71 -10.90 20.42
CA VAL A 75 -1.40 -11.28 21.66
C VAL A 75 -1.43 -12.80 21.83
N LYS A 76 -1.78 -13.56 20.78
CA LYS A 76 -1.74 -15.04 20.82
C LYS A 76 -0.33 -15.59 21.09
N ASN A 77 0.69 -14.98 20.49
CA ASN A 77 2.10 -15.36 20.73
C ASN A 77 2.56 -15.09 22.17
N SER A 78 1.90 -14.17 22.89
CA SER A 78 2.12 -13.97 24.34
C SER A 78 1.42 -15.00 25.23
N GLY A 79 0.72 -15.99 24.64
CA GLY A 79 -0.04 -17.01 25.34
C GLY A 79 -1.47 -16.59 25.71
N LYS A 80 -1.89 -15.37 25.30
CA LYS A 80 -3.22 -14.82 25.55
C LYS A 80 -4.13 -15.10 24.36
N ASN A 81 -5.08 -16.01 24.54
CA ASN A 81 -5.90 -16.51 23.44
C ASN A 81 -7.38 -16.14 23.56
N TYR A 82 -7.79 -15.62 24.72
CA TYR A 82 -9.19 -15.38 25.05
C TYR A 82 -9.40 -13.97 25.61
N MET A 83 -10.55 -13.40 25.28
CA MET A 83 -10.99 -12.08 25.74
C MET A 83 -11.55 -12.10 27.16
N GLU A 84 -12.32 -13.14 27.44
CA GLU A 84 -12.99 -13.39 28.72
C GLU A 84 -13.19 -14.91 28.80
N SER A 85 -12.88 -15.51 29.94
CA SER A 85 -13.17 -16.92 30.19
C SER A 85 -13.96 -17.10 31.47
N TRP A 86 -15.25 -17.41 31.30
CA TRP A 86 -16.11 -17.89 32.38
C TRP A 86 -15.70 -19.26 32.94
N VAL A 87 -14.71 -19.93 32.33
CA VAL A 87 -14.30 -21.31 32.65
C VAL A 87 -12.85 -21.39 33.18
N LEU A 88 -12.03 -20.35 33.00
CA LEU A 88 -10.60 -20.36 33.35
C LEU A 88 -10.27 -19.46 34.55
N THR A 89 -11.08 -19.48 35.61
CA THR A 89 -10.69 -18.95 36.93
C THR A 89 -9.34 -19.52 37.42
N GLU A 90 -8.93 -20.68 36.87
CA GLU A 90 -7.66 -21.34 37.16
C GLU A 90 -6.48 -20.91 36.25
N CYS A 91 -6.70 -20.13 35.18
CA CYS A 91 -5.63 -19.73 34.24
C CYS A 91 -5.71 -18.24 33.79
N PRO A 92 -5.68 -17.27 34.73
CA PRO A 92 -5.81 -15.84 34.43
C PRO A 92 -4.73 -15.28 33.49
N TRP A 93 -3.58 -15.95 33.36
CA TRP A 93 -2.52 -15.54 32.43
C TRP A 93 -2.90 -15.66 30.94
N ARG A 94 -3.91 -16.48 30.60
CA ARG A 94 -4.39 -16.70 29.22
C ARG A 94 -5.38 -15.63 28.74
N GLU A 95 -5.79 -14.74 29.63
CA GLU A 95 -6.72 -13.64 29.35
C GLU A 95 -5.97 -12.31 29.19
N ILE A 96 -6.60 -11.39 28.49
CA ILE A 96 -6.11 -10.01 28.37
C ILE A 96 -6.84 -9.17 29.42
N PRO A 97 -6.12 -8.40 30.25
CA PRO A 97 -6.77 -7.50 31.18
C PRO A 97 -7.68 -6.49 30.44
N PRO A 98 -8.88 -6.17 30.97
CA PRO A 98 -9.80 -5.20 30.37
C PRO A 98 -9.15 -3.85 30.03
N GLN A 99 -8.26 -3.36 30.88
CA GLN A 99 -7.55 -2.10 30.64
C GLN A 99 -6.61 -2.18 29.43
N ALA A 100 -5.92 -3.31 29.26
CA ALA A 100 -5.04 -3.52 28.11
C ALA A 100 -5.86 -3.64 26.82
N ILE A 101 -7.03 -4.28 26.88
CA ILE A 101 -7.97 -4.34 25.76
C ILE A 101 -8.38 -2.93 25.34
N GLN A 102 -8.81 -2.09 26.29
CA GLN A 102 -9.20 -0.71 26.01
C GLN A 102 -8.07 0.11 25.39
N GLN A 103 -6.84 -0.04 25.89
CA GLN A 103 -5.67 0.64 25.33
C GLN A 103 -5.39 0.20 23.88
N MET A 104 -5.40 -1.11 23.63
CA MET A 104 -5.17 -1.65 22.30
C MET A 104 -6.27 -1.23 21.32
N THR A 105 -7.54 -1.29 21.72
CA THR A 105 -8.67 -0.78 20.93
C THR A 105 -8.52 0.72 20.68
N GLY A 106 -8.07 1.50 21.67
CA GLY A 106 -7.80 2.93 21.50
C GLY A 106 -6.74 3.21 20.44
N ILE A 107 -5.65 2.45 20.43
CA ILE A 107 -4.57 2.58 19.41
C ILE A 107 -5.07 2.18 18.02
N VAL A 108 -5.79 1.06 17.91
CA VAL A 108 -6.30 0.56 16.61
C VAL A 108 -7.29 1.55 15.99
N ASN A 109 -8.12 2.19 16.80
CA ASN A 109 -9.14 3.14 16.31
C ASN A 109 -8.71 4.60 16.41
N ASP A 110 -7.44 4.86 16.71
CA ASP A 110 -6.91 6.21 16.69
C ASP A 110 -7.07 6.80 15.29
N VAL A 111 -7.47 8.05 15.21
CA VAL A 111 -7.76 8.71 13.94
C VAL A 111 -6.53 8.80 13.03
N GLY A 112 -5.31 8.84 13.59
CA GLY A 112 -4.07 8.76 12.84
C GLY A 112 -3.77 7.36 12.30
N ASN A 113 -4.42 6.33 12.83
CA ASN A 113 -4.29 4.94 12.39
C ASN A 113 -5.28 4.56 11.27
N LEU A 114 -6.34 5.35 11.08
CA LEU A 114 -7.40 5.06 10.13
C LEU A 114 -7.17 5.84 8.83
N LYS A 115 -7.18 5.14 7.69
CA LYS A 115 -7.04 5.77 6.38
C LYS A 115 -8.08 5.24 5.41
N ILE A 116 -8.74 6.14 4.69
CA ILE A 116 -9.66 5.72 3.62
C ILE A 116 -8.85 5.43 2.37
N VAL A 117 -9.05 4.25 1.79
CA VAL A 117 -8.31 3.76 0.61
C VAL A 117 -9.28 3.07 -0.36
N PRO A 118 -8.88 2.83 -1.62
CA PRO A 118 -9.67 2.01 -2.54
C PRO A 118 -9.79 0.57 -2.02
N GLN A 119 -10.97 -0.03 -2.17
CA GLN A 119 -11.30 -1.36 -1.67
C GLN A 119 -10.29 -2.42 -2.11
N TRP A 120 -9.92 -2.42 -3.39
CA TRP A 120 -8.97 -3.40 -3.94
C TRP A 120 -7.58 -3.32 -3.29
N LEU A 121 -7.16 -2.10 -2.88
CA LEU A 121 -5.87 -1.90 -2.22
C LEU A 121 -5.92 -2.42 -0.79
N TYR A 122 -7.02 -2.15 -0.09
CA TYR A 122 -7.30 -2.72 1.23
C TYR A 122 -7.33 -4.26 1.19
N ASP A 123 -8.06 -4.85 0.25
CA ASP A 123 -8.17 -6.31 0.10
C ASP A 123 -6.80 -6.94 -0.17
N ARG A 124 -5.99 -6.29 -1.03
CA ARG A 124 -4.64 -6.76 -1.32
C ARG A 124 -3.72 -6.71 -0.11
N LYS A 125 -3.78 -5.64 0.68
CA LYS A 125 -3.02 -5.53 1.92
C LYS A 125 -3.45 -6.60 2.91
N ARG A 126 -4.77 -6.76 3.12
CA ARG A 126 -5.33 -7.80 3.99
C ARG A 126 -4.88 -9.20 3.60
N GLU A 127 -4.92 -9.54 2.32
CA GLU A 127 -4.46 -10.83 1.81
C GLU A 127 -2.99 -11.08 2.19
N LEU A 128 -2.13 -10.08 1.96
CA LEU A 128 -0.71 -10.18 2.28
C LEU A 128 -0.46 -10.35 3.79
N THR A 129 -1.16 -9.57 4.62
CA THR A 129 -1.08 -9.68 6.08
C THR A 129 -1.56 -11.05 6.56
N SER A 130 -2.68 -11.55 6.04
CA SER A 130 -3.22 -12.85 6.45
C SER A 130 -2.28 -14.00 6.07
N VAL A 131 -1.69 -13.94 4.87
CA VAL A 131 -0.67 -14.93 4.44
C VAL A 131 0.60 -14.82 5.28
N SER A 132 1.07 -13.60 5.58
CA SER A 132 2.28 -13.39 6.37
C SER A 132 2.10 -13.90 7.80
N VAL A 133 0.93 -13.66 8.40
CA VAL A 133 0.52 -14.21 9.70
C VAL A 133 0.50 -15.75 9.66
N ALA A 134 -0.11 -16.35 8.65
CA ALA A 134 -0.19 -17.81 8.51
C ALA A 134 1.19 -18.48 8.34
N GLN A 135 2.12 -17.80 7.68
CA GLN A 135 3.48 -18.31 7.42
C GLN A 135 4.51 -17.83 8.45
N ASN A 136 4.09 -17.08 9.47
CA ASN A 136 4.97 -16.44 10.47
C ASN A 136 6.15 -15.69 9.84
N THR A 137 5.86 -14.90 8.80
CA THR A 137 6.83 -14.12 8.04
C THR A 137 6.33 -12.68 7.84
N THR A 138 7.06 -11.89 7.07
CA THR A 138 6.73 -10.49 6.76
C THR A 138 6.00 -10.37 5.42
N PRO A 139 5.07 -9.41 5.26
CA PRO A 139 4.45 -9.12 3.96
C PRO A 139 5.48 -8.90 2.83
N GLU A 140 6.61 -8.26 3.13
CA GLU A 140 7.71 -8.02 2.20
C GLU A 140 8.33 -9.32 1.68
N THR A 141 8.48 -10.31 2.56
CA THR A 141 9.00 -11.63 2.19
C THR A 141 8.03 -12.36 1.27
N ILE A 142 6.72 -12.28 1.56
CA ILE A 142 5.67 -12.84 0.68
C ILE A 142 5.70 -12.18 -0.70
N ILE A 143 5.85 -10.85 -0.76
CA ILE A 143 5.96 -10.11 -2.02
C ILE A 143 7.20 -10.56 -2.80
N ALA A 144 8.36 -10.68 -2.15
CA ALA A 144 9.59 -11.13 -2.78
C ALA A 144 9.49 -12.56 -3.33
N GLN A 145 8.88 -13.48 -2.57
CA GLN A 145 8.62 -14.86 -3.02
C GLN A 145 7.69 -14.90 -4.23
N ARG A 146 6.60 -14.13 -4.21
CA ARG A 146 5.65 -14.05 -5.33
C ARG A 146 6.31 -13.49 -6.60
N ARG A 147 7.19 -12.50 -6.46
CA ARG A 147 7.99 -11.97 -7.59
C ARG A 147 8.94 -13.03 -8.14
N ALA A 148 9.70 -13.70 -7.27
CA ALA A 148 10.62 -14.76 -7.68
C ALA A 148 9.89 -15.93 -8.37
N GLN A 149 8.67 -16.29 -7.93
CA GLN A 149 7.84 -17.30 -8.58
C GLN A 149 7.30 -16.85 -9.95
N ALA A 150 6.94 -15.57 -10.10
CA ALA A 150 6.54 -15.03 -11.40
C ALA A 150 7.70 -15.04 -12.40
N ASP A 151 8.90 -14.68 -11.95
CA ASP A 151 10.12 -14.70 -12.77
C ASP A 151 10.54 -16.14 -13.10
N ALA A 152 10.40 -17.09 -12.17
CA ALA A 152 10.66 -18.50 -12.41
C ALA A 152 9.60 -19.17 -13.31
N GLY A 153 8.34 -18.73 -13.24
CA GLY A 153 7.25 -19.18 -14.09
C GLY A 153 7.32 -18.64 -15.53
N ALA A 154 8.07 -17.56 -15.76
CA ALA A 154 8.35 -17.05 -17.11
C ALA A 154 9.30 -17.97 -17.90
N ASP A 155 9.99 -18.91 -17.24
CA ASP A 155 10.93 -19.86 -17.86
C ASP A 155 10.39 -21.31 -17.90
N VAL A 156 9.18 -21.56 -17.41
CA VAL A 156 8.56 -22.91 -17.41
C VAL A 156 7.23 -22.93 -18.16
N GLY A 157 7.34 -22.87 -19.49
CA GLY A 157 6.51 -23.63 -20.43
C GLY A 157 5.32 -22.90 -21.08
N TYR A 158 5.36 -22.76 -22.42
CA TYR A 158 4.50 -23.49 -23.38
C TYR A 158 4.59 -22.85 -24.77
N GLN A 159 5.49 -23.37 -25.63
CA GLN A 159 5.23 -23.33 -27.06
C GLN A 159 4.32 -24.52 -27.38
N ALA A 160 3.09 -24.16 -27.73
CA ALA A 160 2.03 -25.04 -28.17
C ALA A 160 2.46 -25.93 -29.34
N ALA A 161 1.79 -27.09 -29.42
CA ALA A 161 1.85 -28.07 -30.49
C ALA A 161 2.14 -27.47 -31.87
N SER A 162 3.29 -27.82 -32.46
CA SER A 162 3.55 -27.64 -33.89
C SER A 162 2.76 -28.69 -34.66
N GLY A 163 1.46 -28.43 -34.84
CA GLY A 163 0.65 -29.07 -35.85
C GLY A 163 1.21 -28.73 -37.23
N SER A 164 1.49 -29.76 -38.01
CA SER A 164 1.81 -29.70 -39.43
C SER A 164 0.78 -28.86 -40.20
N GLY A 165 1.24 -27.85 -40.93
CA GLY A 165 0.40 -27.04 -41.81
C GLY A 165 1.24 -26.24 -42.80
N GLU A 166 1.42 -26.83 -43.98
CA GLU A 166 1.88 -26.29 -45.26
C GLU A 166 2.48 -24.86 -45.33
N ARG A 167 3.75 -24.83 -45.80
CA ARG A 167 4.34 -23.71 -46.52
C ARG A 167 3.44 -23.27 -47.69
N LYS A 168 3.06 -21.99 -47.72
CA LYS A 168 2.87 -21.25 -48.97
C LYS A 168 3.67 -19.95 -48.97
N GLU A 169 4.79 -20.04 -49.66
CA GLU A 169 5.53 -18.95 -50.30
C GLU A 169 4.58 -17.94 -50.98
N LYS A 170 4.68 -16.64 -50.66
CA LYS A 170 4.50 -15.54 -51.64
C LYS A 170 5.28 -14.27 -51.26
N LYS A 171 6.32 -14.03 -52.07
CA LYS A 171 6.72 -12.76 -52.73
C LYS A 171 7.12 -11.53 -51.90
N LYS A 172 8.45 -11.35 -51.85
CA LYS A 172 9.24 -10.18 -52.29
C LYS A 172 8.56 -8.80 -52.30
N GLY A 173 9.12 -7.90 -51.49
CA GLY A 173 9.54 -6.56 -51.92
C GLY A 173 8.63 -5.39 -51.53
N PHE A 174 8.96 -4.71 -50.43
CA PHE A 174 8.65 -3.31 -50.08
C PHE A 174 9.09 -3.16 -48.61
N PHE A 175 10.35 -2.82 -48.29
CA PHE A 175 10.77 -1.46 -47.97
C PHE A 175 12.30 -1.48 -47.90
N LYS A 176 12.96 -1.09 -48.98
CA LYS A 176 14.40 -0.80 -48.99
C LYS A 176 14.56 0.58 -49.62
N GLY A 177 14.74 1.59 -48.78
CA GLY A 177 15.13 2.92 -49.20
C GLY A 177 14.31 4.03 -48.55
N LEU A 178 14.77 4.53 -47.41
CA LEU A 178 14.71 5.97 -47.13
C LEU A 178 15.74 6.44 -46.09
N PHE A 179 16.91 5.80 -46.04
CA PHE A 179 18.11 6.37 -45.39
C PHE A 179 19.26 6.40 -46.38
N SER A 180 19.44 7.55 -47.03
CA SER A 180 20.63 8.05 -47.71
C SER A 180 20.35 9.54 -47.93
N GLY A 181 20.91 10.49 -47.19
CA GLY A 181 22.31 10.67 -46.86
C GLY A 181 22.83 11.81 -47.74
N LYS A 182 23.12 12.98 -47.16
CA LYS A 182 24.09 13.94 -47.74
C LYS A 182 24.67 14.83 -46.62
N LYS A 183 25.98 14.66 -46.44
CA LYS A 183 26.91 15.47 -45.66
C LYS A 183 27.22 16.80 -46.37
N LYS A 184 27.72 17.77 -45.58
CA LYS A 184 28.73 18.84 -45.82
C LYS A 184 28.25 20.14 -45.16
N ASP A 185 29.05 20.99 -44.50
CA ASP A 185 30.48 21.05 -44.21
C ASP A 185 30.72 21.96 -42.98
N ILE A 186 31.94 21.83 -42.45
CA ILE A 186 32.62 22.52 -41.34
C ILE A 186 32.72 24.05 -41.53
N VAL A 187 32.60 24.85 -40.46
CA VAL A 187 33.52 25.96 -40.10
C VAL A 187 33.57 26.14 -38.57
N ARG A 188 34.78 26.38 -38.08
CA ARG A 188 35.27 26.47 -36.69
C ARG A 188 35.69 27.92 -36.41
N VAL A 189 35.16 28.57 -35.37
CA VAL A 189 35.77 29.73 -34.65
C VAL A 189 35.09 29.72 -33.27
N GLY A 190 35.75 29.45 -32.14
CA GLY A 190 36.78 30.26 -31.50
C GLY A 190 36.12 31.12 -30.40
N GLY A 191 36.49 30.94 -29.13
CA GLY A 191 36.01 31.84 -28.07
C GLY A 191 36.00 31.23 -26.68
N ILE A 192 37.13 31.39 -25.98
CA ILE A 192 37.31 31.20 -24.54
C ILE A 192 36.61 32.37 -23.83
N ALA A 193 35.87 32.11 -22.76
CA ALA A 193 35.63 33.10 -21.71
C ALA A 193 35.37 32.38 -20.38
N GLU A 194 36.45 32.17 -19.64
CA GLU A 194 36.41 32.20 -18.17
C GLU A 194 35.91 33.58 -17.73
N HIS A 195 35.03 33.63 -16.73
CA HIS A 195 34.94 34.80 -15.87
C HIS A 195 34.80 34.35 -14.42
N LYS A 196 35.92 34.45 -13.70
CA LYS A 196 35.97 34.61 -12.25
C LYS A 196 35.59 36.06 -11.91
N GLN A 197 34.86 36.25 -10.82
CA GLN A 197 34.95 37.41 -9.91
C GLN A 197 34.18 37.00 -8.63
N SER A 198 34.85 36.55 -7.55
CA SER A 198 35.33 37.35 -6.39
C SER A 198 34.30 38.35 -5.86
N PHE A 199 33.64 38.04 -4.74
CA PHE A 199 33.95 38.50 -3.38
C PHE A 199 33.56 39.97 -3.14
N GLU A 200 32.50 40.21 -2.38
CA GLU A 200 32.47 41.35 -1.45
C GLU A 200 31.54 41.09 -0.27
N SER A 201 32.14 41.28 0.91
CA SER A 201 31.58 41.26 2.26
C SER A 201 30.71 42.48 2.53
N GLY A 202 29.59 42.31 3.24
CA GLY A 202 28.79 43.41 3.75
C GLY A 202 28.18 43.08 5.11
N ALA A 203 28.73 43.70 6.15
CA ALA A 203 28.38 43.54 7.55
C ALA A 203 26.94 43.97 7.90
N ARG A 204 26.37 43.30 8.91
CA ARG A 204 25.23 43.80 9.70
C ARG A 204 25.74 44.76 10.77
N PRO A 205 25.07 45.89 11.03
CA PRO A 205 25.08 46.51 12.33
C PRO A 205 23.82 46.11 13.13
N ASP A 206 24.01 46.12 14.44
CA ASP A 206 23.02 45.91 15.50
C ASP A 206 21.87 46.93 15.52
#